data_AF-A0A6M5WP14-F1
#
_entry.id   AF-A0A6M5WP14-F1
#
_cell.length_a   1.000
_cell.length_b   1.000
_cell.length_c   1.000
_cell.angle_alpha   90.00
_cell.angle_beta   90.00
_cell.angle_gamma   90.00
#
_symmetry.space_group_name_H-M   'P 1'
#
loop_
_entity.id
_entity.type
_entity.pdbx_description
1 polymer ?
#
loop_
_entity_poly.entity_id
_entity_poly.type
_entity_poly.pdbx_seq_one_letter_code
_entity_poly.pdbx_strand_id
1 'polypeptide(L)'
;MHFWLPEVRQGLDLITGLILATWQKLAPFAILLQLHPMLNSNLLLFLGVSSTVIGGWGGLNQTQLRKILAYSSIAHLGWMITILHYSPNLTQLNLALYIIMTLTTFLLFKLFNSTKINSIAISTIKSPLLSIIALITLLSLGGLPPLSGFMPKWLILQELTK
;
A
#
# COMPACT_ATOMS: atom_id res chain seq x y z
N MET A 1 5.59 8.15 -13.34
CA MET A 1 4.27 7.58 -13.72
C MET A 1 3.22 7.59 -12.59
N HIS A 2 3.47 8.17 -11.41
CA HIS A 2 2.58 8.02 -10.25
C HIS A 2 1.43 9.04 -10.15
N PHE A 3 1.44 10.10 -10.97
CA PHE A 3 0.55 11.26 -10.82
C PHE A 3 -0.94 10.96 -11.00
N TRP A 4 -1.29 10.05 -11.90
CA TRP A 4 -2.69 9.74 -12.20
C TRP A 4 -3.41 9.08 -11.01
N LEU A 5 -2.69 8.27 -10.22
CA LEU A 5 -3.29 7.36 -9.25
C LEU A 5 -3.90 8.07 -8.02
N PRO A 6 -3.30 9.13 -7.45
CA PRO A 6 -3.95 9.95 -6.44
C PRO A 6 -5.19 10.71 -6.93
N GLU A 7 -5.16 11.22 -8.17
CA GLU A 7 -6.28 11.99 -8.73
C GLU A 7 -7.46 11.08 -9.07
N VAL A 8 -7.21 9.98 -9.79
CA VAL A 8 -8.23 8.98 -10.11
C VAL A 8 -8.85 8.41 -8.84
N ARG A 9 -8.04 8.03 -7.84
CA ARG A 9 -8.59 7.48 -6.59
C ARG A 9 -9.44 8.50 -5.82
N GLN A 10 -9.14 9.80 -5.91
CA GLN A 10 -9.97 10.81 -5.26
C GLN A 10 -11.34 10.98 -5.93
N GLY A 11 -11.43 10.79 -7.26
CA GLY A 11 -12.67 10.89 -8.01
C GLY A 11 -13.60 9.66 -7.88
N LEU A 12 -13.07 8.54 -7.37
CA LEU A 12 -13.80 7.28 -7.25
C LEU A 12 -14.42 7.05 -5.87
N ASP A 13 -15.50 6.28 -5.84
CA ASP A 13 -16.08 5.75 -4.61
C ASP A 13 -15.12 4.78 -3.89
N LEU A 14 -15.37 4.53 -2.59
CA LEU A 14 -14.49 3.67 -1.79
C LEU A 14 -14.43 2.21 -2.31
N ILE A 15 -15.54 1.68 -2.83
CA ILE A 15 -15.59 0.30 -3.36
C ILE A 15 -14.81 0.20 -4.68
N THR A 16 -15.01 1.15 -5.60
CA THR A 16 -14.29 1.18 -6.87
C THR A 16 -12.81 1.48 -6.65
N GLY A 17 -12.49 2.35 -5.71
CA GLY A 17 -11.12 2.60 -5.24
C GLY A 17 -10.45 1.35 -4.64
N LEU A 18 -11.21 0.50 -3.93
CA LEU A 18 -10.72 -0.78 -3.43
C LEU A 18 -10.39 -1.74 -4.57
N ILE A 19 -11.29 -1.91 -5.55
CA ILE A 19 -11.07 -2.76 -6.73
C ILE A 19 -9.83 -2.30 -7.50
N LEU A 20 -9.65 -0.98 -7.67
CA LEU A 20 -8.47 -0.41 -8.30
C LEU A 20 -7.19 -0.68 -7.49
N ALA A 21 -7.27 -0.63 -6.15
CA ALA A 21 -6.13 -0.86 -5.29
C ALA A 21 -5.71 -2.34 -5.19
N THR A 22 -6.63 -3.29 -5.39
CA THR A 22 -6.34 -4.73 -5.23
C THR A 22 -6.34 -5.45 -6.58
N TRP A 23 -7.49 -5.51 -7.24
CA TRP A 23 -7.71 -6.35 -8.41
C TRP A 23 -6.85 -5.93 -9.61
N GLN A 24 -6.78 -4.62 -9.88
CA GLN A 24 -6.01 -4.09 -11.01
C GLN A 24 -4.49 -4.26 -10.86
N LYS A 25 -4.00 -4.59 -9.65
CA LYS A 25 -2.58 -4.87 -9.43
C LYS A 25 -2.19 -6.32 -9.76
N LEU A 26 -3.14 -7.26 -9.73
CA LEU A 26 -2.84 -8.69 -9.87
C LEU A 26 -2.29 -9.04 -11.25
N ALA A 27 -2.95 -8.60 -12.32
CA ALA A 27 -2.53 -8.94 -13.69
C ALA A 27 -1.13 -8.37 -14.06
N PRO A 28 -0.83 -7.07 -13.81
CA PRO A 28 0.52 -6.55 -14.04
C PRO A 28 1.60 -7.26 -13.21
N PHE A 29 1.30 -7.63 -11.95
CA PHE A 29 2.24 -8.37 -11.11
C PHE A 29 2.50 -9.79 -11.61
N ALA A 30 1.49 -10.48 -12.12
CA ALA A 30 1.67 -11.80 -12.71
C ALA A 30 2.65 -11.75 -13.89
N ILE A 31 2.55 -10.73 -14.74
CA ILE A 31 3.47 -10.52 -15.87
C ILE A 31 4.90 -10.23 -15.36
N LEU A 32 5.04 -9.33 -14.38
CA LEU A 32 6.35 -9.01 -13.81
C LEU A 32 7.01 -10.23 -13.14
N LEU A 33 6.23 -11.08 -12.46
CA LEU A 33 6.72 -12.32 -11.86
C LEU A 33 7.20 -13.33 -12.90
N GLN A 34 6.52 -13.44 -14.04
CA GLN A 34 6.94 -14.33 -15.13
C GLN A 34 8.23 -13.83 -15.80
N LEU A 35 8.36 -12.52 -15.98
CA LEU A 35 9.47 -11.90 -16.68
C LEU A 35 10.64 -11.51 -15.76
N HIS A 36 10.55 -11.76 -14.45
CA HIS A 36 11.54 -11.31 -13.46
C HIS A 36 13.02 -11.60 -13.80
N PRO A 37 13.42 -12.76 -14.41
CA PRO A 37 14.83 -13.01 -14.68
C PRO A 37 15.35 -12.21 -15.88
N MET A 38 14.47 -11.72 -16.76
CA MET A 38 14.85 -10.98 -17.97
C MET A 38 14.85 -9.45 -17.76
N LEU A 39 14.34 -8.98 -16.62
CA LEU A 39 14.25 -7.55 -16.32
C LEU A 39 15.59 -7.02 -15.81
N ASN A 40 15.94 -5.78 -16.19
CA ASN A 40 17.13 -5.11 -15.71
C ASN A 40 16.99 -4.73 -14.22
N SER A 41 17.84 -5.33 -13.37
CA SER A 41 17.85 -5.13 -11.92
C SER A 41 18.07 -3.68 -11.50
N ASN A 42 18.99 -2.96 -12.15
CA ASN A 42 19.29 -1.56 -11.83
C ASN A 42 18.09 -0.65 -12.11
N LEU A 43 17.37 -0.91 -13.20
CA LEU A 43 16.16 -0.17 -13.55
C LEU A 43 15.02 -0.46 -12.55
N LEU A 44 14.84 -1.72 -12.15
CA LEU A 44 13.85 -2.10 -11.14
C LEU A 44 14.16 -1.44 -9.79
N LEU A 45 15.41 -1.45 -9.34
CA LEU A 45 15.83 -0.79 -8.10
C LEU A 45 15.57 0.71 -8.15
N PHE A 46 15.94 1.38 -9.26
CA PHE A 46 15.69 2.81 -9.42
C PHE A 46 14.20 3.16 -9.36
N LEU A 47 13.35 2.40 -10.06
CA LEU A 47 11.90 2.58 -10.04
C LEU A 47 11.31 2.28 -8.65
N GLY A 48 11.80 1.22 -7.99
CA GLY A 48 11.40 0.82 -6.65
C GLY A 48 11.69 1.92 -5.62
N VAL A 49 12.93 2.41 -5.58
CA VAL A 49 13.33 3.47 -4.63
C VAL A 49 12.66 4.80 -4.93
N SER A 50 12.58 5.21 -6.19
CA SER A 50 11.90 6.47 -6.52
C SER A 50 10.41 6.43 -6.14
N SER A 51 9.74 5.29 -6.33
CA SER A 51 8.34 5.14 -5.94
C SER A 51 8.15 5.11 -4.41
N THR A 52 9.05 4.49 -3.63
CA THR A 52 8.98 4.57 -2.16
C THR A 52 9.13 6.00 -1.66
N VAL A 53 10.08 6.78 -2.21
CA VAL A 53 10.30 8.18 -1.84
C VAL A 53 9.11 9.06 -2.21
N ILE A 54 8.59 8.94 -3.45
CA ILE A 54 7.44 9.71 -3.92
C ILE A 54 6.17 9.36 -3.13
N GLY A 55 5.98 8.08 -2.79
CA GLY A 55 4.89 7.62 -1.94
C GLY A 55 5.00 8.15 -0.51
N GLY A 56 6.20 8.18 0.07
CA GLY A 56 6.43 8.76 1.39
C GLY A 56 6.11 10.25 1.43
N TRP A 57 6.75 11.02 0.56
CA TRP A 57 6.63 12.49 0.57
C TRP A 57 5.23 12.95 0.14
N GLY A 58 4.68 12.34 -0.91
CA GLY A 58 3.37 12.71 -1.45
C GLY A 58 2.22 12.47 -0.46
N GLY A 59 2.35 11.48 0.43
CA GLY A 59 1.35 11.16 1.44
C GLY A 59 1.28 12.15 2.60
N LEU A 60 2.38 12.81 2.96
CA LEU A 60 2.47 13.67 4.14
C LEU A 60 1.56 14.90 4.06
N ASN A 61 1.37 15.47 2.86
CA ASN A 61 0.62 16.71 2.67
C ASN A 61 -0.83 16.47 2.21
N GLN A 62 -1.43 15.31 2.53
CA GLN A 62 -2.78 14.98 2.10
C GLN A 62 -3.75 14.94 3.28
N THR A 63 -4.90 15.60 3.13
CA THR A 63 -6.02 15.54 4.10
C THR A 63 -7.12 14.57 3.68
N GLN A 64 -7.11 14.16 2.41
CA GLN A 64 -8.06 13.23 1.83
C GLN A 64 -7.56 11.80 2.00
N LEU A 65 -8.35 10.94 2.64
CA LEU A 65 -7.96 9.56 2.95
C LEU A 65 -7.70 8.74 1.69
N ARG A 66 -8.49 8.97 0.65
CA ARG A 66 -8.29 8.32 -0.65
C ARG A 66 -6.93 8.66 -1.24
N LYS A 67 -6.49 9.93 -1.17
CA LYS A 67 -5.15 10.35 -1.61
C LYS A 67 -4.02 9.86 -0.70
N ILE A 68 -4.27 9.61 0.59
CA ILE A 68 -3.29 8.97 1.46
C ILE A 68 -3.10 7.50 1.04
N LEU A 69 -4.20 6.76 0.80
CA LEU A 69 -4.16 5.34 0.39
C LEU A 69 -3.63 5.11 -1.04
N ALA A 70 -4.03 5.94 -2.00
CA ALA A 70 -3.05 6.87 -2.54
C ALA A 70 -1.59 6.46 -2.71
N TYR A 71 -0.81 7.34 -2.10
CA TYR A 71 0.62 7.30 -1.97
C TYR A 71 1.11 6.09 -1.16
N SER A 72 0.33 5.57 -0.21
CA SER A 72 0.72 4.32 0.46
C SER A 72 0.80 3.15 -0.53
N SER A 73 -0.11 3.06 -1.49
CA SER A 73 -0.03 2.06 -2.57
C SER A 73 1.20 2.23 -3.45
N ILE A 74 1.63 3.47 -3.70
CA ILE A 74 2.83 3.77 -4.48
C ILE A 74 4.07 3.31 -3.72
N ALA A 75 4.13 3.59 -2.41
CA ALA A 75 5.24 3.16 -1.56
C ALA A 75 5.33 1.64 -1.42
N HIS A 76 4.20 0.96 -1.17
CA HIS A 76 4.17 -0.51 -1.07
C HIS A 76 4.56 -1.18 -2.39
N LEU A 77 4.13 -0.64 -3.53
CA LEU A 77 4.58 -1.11 -4.84
C LEU A 77 6.08 -0.95 -5.03
N GLY A 78 6.67 0.14 -4.52
CA GLY A 78 8.11 0.33 -4.57
C GLY A 78 8.87 -0.79 -3.88
N TRP A 79 8.46 -1.15 -2.66
CA TRP A 79 9.03 -2.30 -1.93
C TRP A 79 8.88 -3.63 -2.67
N MET A 80 7.77 -3.84 -3.38
CA MET A 80 7.58 -5.04 -4.17
C MET A 80 8.49 -5.07 -5.40
N ILE A 81 8.67 -3.93 -6.08
CA ILE A 81 9.52 -3.85 -7.27
C ILE A 81 11.01 -4.01 -6.91
N THR A 82 11.47 -3.46 -5.78
CA THR A 82 12.87 -3.56 -5.37
C THR A 82 13.33 -5.01 -5.15
N ILE A 83 12.48 -5.86 -4.58
CA ILE A 83 12.84 -7.25 -4.25
C ILE A 83 12.55 -8.23 -5.39
N LEU A 84 11.81 -7.80 -6.43
CA LEU A 84 11.31 -8.68 -7.49
C LEU A 84 12.38 -9.49 -8.21
N HIS A 85 13.53 -8.88 -8.47
CA HIS A 85 14.63 -9.57 -9.15
C HIS A 85 15.35 -10.57 -8.24
N TYR A 86 15.42 -10.30 -6.93
CA TYR A 86 16.19 -11.10 -5.97
C TYR A 86 15.38 -12.26 -5.40
N SER A 87 14.13 -12.02 -5.01
CA SER A 87 13.25 -13.06 -4.48
C SER A 87 11.78 -12.79 -4.85
N PRO A 88 11.27 -13.43 -5.93
CA PRO A 88 9.88 -13.26 -6.33
C PRO A 88 8.91 -13.74 -5.24
N ASN A 89 9.29 -14.73 -4.42
CA ASN A 89 8.46 -15.20 -3.30
C ASN A 89 8.18 -14.11 -2.27
N LEU A 90 9.15 -13.23 -1.95
CA LEU A 90 8.91 -12.12 -1.03
C LEU A 90 8.00 -11.04 -1.64
N THR A 91 8.05 -10.83 -2.96
CA THR A 91 7.09 -9.94 -3.63
C THR A 91 5.66 -10.43 -3.48
N GLN A 92 5.44 -11.75 -3.63
CA GLN A 92 4.11 -12.36 -3.49
C GLN A 92 3.59 -12.24 -2.07
N LEU A 93 4.45 -12.49 -1.07
CA LEU A 93 4.13 -12.30 0.33
C LEU A 93 3.72 -10.84 0.62
N ASN A 94 4.52 -9.88 0.16
CA ASN A 94 4.23 -8.46 0.38
C ASN A 94 2.93 -8.04 -0.32
N LEU A 95 2.67 -8.52 -1.54
CA LEU A 95 1.42 -8.27 -2.27
C LEU A 95 0.20 -8.84 -1.54
N ALA A 96 0.29 -10.07 -1.03
CA ALA A 96 -0.80 -10.69 -0.26
C ALA A 96 -1.13 -9.89 1.01
N LEU A 97 -0.11 -9.53 1.79
CA LEU A 97 -0.29 -8.72 3.00
C LEU A 97 -0.85 -7.34 2.67
N TYR A 98 -0.34 -6.69 1.62
CA TYR A 98 -0.85 -5.41 1.15
C TYR A 98 -2.34 -5.48 0.76
N ILE A 99 -2.77 -6.52 0.04
CA ILE A 99 -4.18 -6.71 -0.33
C ILE A 99 -5.06 -6.86 0.92
N ILE A 100 -4.64 -7.65 1.90
CA ILE A 100 -5.39 -7.85 3.15
C ILE A 100 -5.52 -6.54 3.94
N MET A 101 -4.42 -5.79 4.10
CA MET A 101 -4.42 -4.52 4.83
C MET A 101 -5.21 -3.41 4.10
N THR A 102 -5.14 -3.37 2.76
CA THR A 102 -5.93 -2.40 2.00
C THR A 102 -7.42 -2.74 2.02
N LEU A 103 -7.78 -4.02 1.89
CA LEU A 103 -9.17 -4.45 1.98
C LEU A 103 -9.78 -4.09 3.35
N THR A 104 -9.06 -4.36 4.44
CA THR A 104 -9.52 -3.99 5.79
C THR A 104 -9.69 -2.48 5.95
N THR A 105 -8.72 -1.67 5.52
CA THR A 105 -8.80 -0.20 5.65
C THR A 105 -9.91 0.43 4.81
N PHE A 106 -10.10 0.02 3.55
CA PHE A 106 -11.20 0.53 2.71
C PHE A 106 -12.57 0.15 3.27
N LEU A 107 -12.73 -1.06 3.80
CA LEU A 107 -13.99 -1.48 4.43
C LEU A 107 -14.27 -0.68 5.72
N LEU A 108 -13.25 -0.43 6.54
CA LEU A 108 -13.40 0.42 7.73
C LEU A 108 -13.82 1.86 7.35
N PHE A 109 -13.20 2.45 6.34
CA PHE A 109 -13.58 3.79 5.87
C PHE A 109 -15.00 3.84 5.30
N LYS A 110 -15.43 2.75 4.66
CA LYS A 110 -16.81 2.58 4.21
C LYS A 110 -17.78 2.48 5.39
N LEU A 111 -17.46 1.70 6.42
CA LEU A 111 -18.30 1.61 7.63
C LEU A 111 -18.41 2.96 8.36
N PHE A 112 -17.35 3.77 8.36
CA PHE A 112 -17.37 5.11 8.93
C PHE A 112 -18.01 6.17 8.01
N ASN A 113 -18.30 5.85 6.75
CA ASN A 113 -18.69 6.82 5.72
C ASN A 113 -17.74 8.05 5.67
N SER A 114 -16.44 7.81 5.79
CA SER A 114 -15.43 8.87 5.97
C SER A 114 -14.45 8.94 4.79
N THR A 115 -14.19 10.14 4.29
CA THR A 115 -13.25 10.39 3.18
C THR A 115 -12.17 11.42 3.52
N LYS A 116 -12.31 12.12 4.65
CA LYS A 116 -11.37 13.15 5.15
C LYS A 116 -10.88 12.79 6.55
N ILE A 117 -9.71 13.26 6.94
CA ILE A 117 -9.14 13.05 8.29
C ILE A 117 -10.13 13.50 9.38
N ASN A 118 -10.71 14.70 9.25
CA ASN A 118 -11.64 15.24 10.25
C ASN A 118 -12.90 14.37 10.44
N SER A 119 -13.35 13.67 9.39
CA SER A 119 -14.51 12.77 9.49
C SER A 119 -14.21 11.48 10.25
N ILE A 120 -12.97 10.98 10.20
CA ILE A 120 -12.54 9.84 11.03
C ILE A 120 -12.44 10.25 12.50
N ALA A 121 -12.02 11.48 12.80
CA ALA A 121 -11.90 11.92 14.19
C ALA A 121 -13.24 11.82 14.95
N ILE A 122 -14.37 11.97 14.24
CA ILE A 122 -15.71 11.85 14.81
C ILE A 122 -16.14 10.38 14.97
N SER A 123 -15.59 9.45 14.18
CA SER A 123 -15.97 8.03 14.25
C SER A 123 -15.42 7.32 15.49
N THR A 124 -14.39 7.87 16.14
CA THR A 124 -13.87 7.39 17.43
C THR A 124 -14.95 7.49 18.53
N ILE A 125 -15.76 8.55 18.51
CA ILE A 125 -16.84 8.79 19.46
C ILE A 125 -18.03 7.87 19.17
N LYS A 126 -18.37 7.68 17.88
CA LYS A 126 -19.52 6.87 17.47
C LYS A 126 -19.32 5.37 17.66
N SER A 127 -18.10 4.89 17.41
CA SER A 127 -17.79 3.45 17.43
C SER A 127 -16.34 3.22 17.87
N PRO A 128 -16.06 3.20 19.19
CA PRO A 128 -14.70 3.14 19.70
C PRO A 128 -13.99 1.83 19.30
N LEU A 129 -14.69 0.69 19.30
CA LEU A 129 -14.11 -0.60 18.94
C LEU A 129 -13.57 -0.62 17.49
N LEU A 130 -14.37 -0.14 16.54
CA LEU A 130 -13.98 -0.05 15.13
C LEU A 130 -12.80 0.92 14.95
N SER A 131 -12.71 1.98 15.76
CA SER A 131 -11.58 2.92 15.71
C SER A 131 -10.26 2.30 16.17
N ILE A 132 -10.28 1.39 17.15
CA ILE A 132 -9.10 0.63 17.58
C ILE A 132 -8.63 -0.29 16.44
N ILE A 133 -9.56 -0.97 15.75
CA ILE A 133 -9.23 -1.80 14.59
C ILE A 133 -8.63 -0.94 13.46
N ALA A 134 -9.17 0.26 13.23
CA ALA A 134 -8.61 1.21 12.27
C ALA A 134 -7.20 1.68 12.64
N LEU A 135 -6.93 1.91 13.94
CA LEU A 135 -5.59 2.24 14.42
C LEU A 135 -4.60 1.08 14.14
N ILE A 136 -4.94 -0.14 14.54
CA ILE A 136 -4.07 -1.31 14.37
C ILE A 136 -3.78 -1.57 12.88
N THR A 137 -4.79 -1.45 12.01
CA THR A 137 -4.61 -1.65 10.56
C THR A 137 -3.72 -0.57 9.93
N LEU A 138 -3.86 0.70 10.33
CA LEU A 138 -3.00 1.79 9.85
C LEU A 138 -1.56 1.65 10.34
N LEU A 139 -1.35 1.25 11.60
CA LEU A 139 -0.01 0.96 12.14
C LEU A 139 0.63 -0.23 11.42
N SER A 140 -0.16 -1.24 11.05
CA SER A 140 0.32 -2.37 10.24
C SER A 140 0.74 -1.94 8.84
N LEU A 141 -0.02 -1.07 8.16
CA LEU A 141 0.38 -0.49 6.87
C LEU A 141 1.67 0.34 6.97
N GLY A 142 1.90 1.00 8.11
CA GLY A 142 3.15 1.67 8.44
C GLY A 142 4.34 0.71 8.60
N GLY A 143 4.07 -0.55 8.94
CA GLY A 143 5.06 -1.59 9.14
C GLY A 143 5.78 -1.43 10.47
N LEU A 144 5.04 -1.24 11.56
CA LEU A 144 5.62 -1.21 12.91
C LEU A 144 5.68 -2.62 13.52
N PRO A 145 6.79 -3.02 14.16
CA PRO A 145 6.79 -4.19 15.02
C PRO A 145 5.84 -3.92 16.21
N PRO A 146 4.98 -4.87 16.65
CA PRO A 146 4.93 -6.32 16.36
C PRO A 146 3.89 -6.73 15.28
N LEU A 147 3.48 -5.84 14.39
CA LEU A 147 2.38 -6.10 13.45
C LEU A 147 2.84 -6.81 12.16
N SER A 148 1.90 -7.47 11.48
CA SER A 148 2.17 -8.28 10.28
C SER A 148 2.76 -7.49 9.11
N GLY A 149 2.45 -6.20 8.98
CA GLY A 149 3.01 -5.37 7.91
C GLY A 149 4.50 -5.02 8.08
N PHE A 150 5.10 -5.30 9.24
CA PHE A 150 6.55 -5.17 9.44
C PHE A 150 7.32 -6.32 8.78
N MET A 151 6.78 -7.54 8.86
CA MET A 151 7.39 -8.78 8.35
C MET A 151 7.93 -8.66 6.90
N PRO A 152 7.16 -8.21 5.89
CA PRO A 152 7.67 -8.17 4.52
C PRO A 152 8.81 -7.16 4.37
N LYS A 153 8.75 -5.99 5.02
CA LYS A 153 9.81 -4.98 4.92
C LYS A 153 11.12 -5.48 5.54
N TRP A 154 11.02 -6.14 6.69
CA TRP A 154 12.18 -6.71 7.36
C TRP A 154 12.84 -7.82 6.54
N LEU A 155 12.05 -8.77 6.02
CA LEU A 155 12.56 -9.86 5.18
C LEU A 155 13.18 -9.35 3.87
N ILE A 156 12.58 -8.33 3.25
CA ILE A 156 13.13 -7.69 2.05
C ILE A 156 14.50 -7.07 2.34
N LEU A 157 14.63 -6.33 3.44
CA LEU A 157 15.93 -5.76 3.84
C LEU A 157 16.98 -6.84 4.07
N GLN A 158 16.59 -7.95 4.71
CA GLN A 158 17.50 -9.07 4.94
C GLN A 158 18.00 -9.68 3.63
N GLU A 159 17.13 -9.91 2.65
CA GLU A 159 17.55 -10.44 1.33
C GLU A 159 18.40 -9.45 0.53
N LEU A 160 18.16 -8.13 0.66
CA LEU A 160 18.97 -7.12 -0.03
C LEU A 160 20.39 -6.98 0.55
N THR A 161 20.62 -7.46 1.78
CA THR A 161 21.94 -7.44 2.44
C THR A 161 22.74 -8.73 2.27
N LYS A 162 22.18 -9.76 1.62
CA LYS A 162 22.91 -10.98 1.27
C LYS A 162 23.73 -10.76 0.00
#